data_AF-E4N498-F1
#
_entry.id   AF-E4N498-F1
#
_cell.length_a   1.000
_cell.length_b   1.000
_cell.length_c   1.000
_cell.angle_alpha   90.00
_cell.angle_beta   90.00
_cell.angle_gamma   90.00
#
_symmetry.space_group_name_H-M   'P 1'
#
loop_
_entity.id
_entity.type
_entity.pdbx_description
1 polymer ?
#
loop_
_entity_poly.entity_id
_entity_poly.type
_entity_poly.pdbx_seq_one_letter_code
_entity_poly.pdbx_strand_id
1 'polypeptide(L)'
;MRLLFVCQDCGCHYLVPTSLDYPDGGRASAVWCSSCQRAAAERGAAEPAELAAVAVLLALRALKAAVAVRPAPSDTPPARPDRRPTRPAISSRGRTHPTAARTRLA
;
A
#
# COMPACT_ATOMS: atom_id res chain seq x y z
N MET A 1 5.64 -2.03 8.12
CA MET A 1 4.30 -2.58 8.44
C MET A 1 3.37 -1.39 8.63
N ARG A 2 2.21 -1.37 7.97
CA ARG A 2 1.20 -0.31 8.14
C ARG A 2 0.10 -0.83 9.04
N LEU A 3 -0.31 -0.03 10.01
CA LEU A 3 -1.40 -0.35 10.92
C LEU A 3 -2.72 0.08 10.27
N LEU A 4 -3.69 -0.83 10.25
CA LEU A 4 -5.06 -0.59 9.80
C LEU A 4 -5.93 -0.34 11.04
N PHE A 5 -6.69 0.75 11.00
CA PHE A 5 -7.64 1.13 12.04
C PHE A 5 -9.07 0.94 11.53
N VAL A 6 -10.01 0.78 12.45
CA VAL A 6 -11.45 0.70 12.16
C VAL A 6 -12.11 1.91 12.78
N CYS A 7 -12.85 2.67 11.96
CA CYS A 7 -13.55 3.85 12.44
C CYS A 7 -14.76 3.44 13.28
N GLN A 8 -14.92 4.04 14.45
CA GLN A 8 -16.01 3.71 15.38
C GLN A 8 -17.39 4.21 14.92
N ASP A 9 -17.45 5.09 13.92
CA ASP A 9 -18.69 5.68 13.41
C ASP A 9 -19.18 4.97 12.14
N CYS A 10 -18.37 4.95 11.07
CA CYS A 10 -18.71 4.28 9.81
C CYS A 10 -18.38 2.77 9.77
N GLY A 11 -17.56 2.26 10.69
CA GLY A 11 -16.99 0.89 10.60
C GLY A 11 -15.95 0.69 9.50
N CYS A 12 -15.61 1.76 8.76
CA CYS A 12 -14.70 1.69 7.64
C CYS A 12 -13.24 1.54 8.08
N HIS A 13 -12.48 0.73 7.34
CA HIS A 13 -11.05 0.54 7.59
C HIS A 13 -10.26 1.69 6.99
N TYR A 14 -9.30 2.23 7.74
CA TYR A 14 -8.49 3.35 7.29
C TYR A 14 -7.05 3.23 7.76
N LEU A 15 -6.17 3.91 7.05
CA LEU A 15 -4.74 3.99 7.37
C LEU A 15 -4.48 5.31 8.08
N VAL A 16 -3.94 5.23 9.28
CA VAL A 16 -3.46 6.40 10.02
C VAL A 16 -2.06 6.75 9.52
N PRO A 17 -1.78 8.02 9.13
CA PRO A 17 -0.43 8.48 8.83
C PRO A 17 0.50 8.24 10.02
N THR A 18 1.76 7.89 9.74
CA THR A 18 2.75 7.67 10.81
C THR A 18 3.06 8.93 11.61
N SER A 19 2.93 10.11 11.00
CA SER A 19 3.06 11.41 11.66
C SER A 19 1.86 11.77 12.54
N LEU A 20 0.75 11.03 12.44
CA LEU A 20 -0.55 11.42 12.98
C LEU A 20 -1.06 12.78 12.45
N ASP A 21 -0.56 13.20 11.29
CA ASP A 21 -0.98 14.42 10.61
C ASP A 21 -1.32 14.09 9.16
N TYR A 22 -2.48 14.54 8.71
CA TYR A 22 -2.91 14.48 7.32
C TYR A 22 -2.28 15.65 6.52
N PRO A 23 -2.09 15.48 5.20
CA PRO A 23 -1.48 16.51 4.36
C PRO A 23 -2.31 17.79 4.20
N ASP A 24 -3.59 17.76 4.59
CA ASP A 24 -4.46 18.93 4.70
C ASP A 24 -4.27 19.71 6.01
N GLY A 25 -3.32 19.31 6.86
CA GLY A 25 -3.02 19.93 8.15
C GLY A 25 -3.93 19.45 9.29
N GLY A 26 -4.86 18.53 9.03
CA GLY A 26 -5.69 17.92 10.07
C GLY A 26 -4.91 16.87 10.87
N ARG A 27 -5.09 16.84 12.19
CA ARG A 27 -4.60 15.71 13.00
C ARG A 27 -5.33 14.44 12.61
N ALA A 28 -4.64 13.31 12.55
CA ALA A 28 -5.24 12.01 12.33
C ALA A 28 -5.78 11.44 13.64
N SER A 29 -7.06 11.03 13.61
CA SER A 29 -7.70 10.35 14.73
C SER A 29 -7.39 8.86 14.74
N ALA A 30 -7.19 8.30 15.94
CA ALA A 30 -7.07 6.86 16.15
C ALA A 30 -8.44 6.16 16.30
N VAL A 31 -9.53 6.95 16.34
CA VAL A 31 -10.92 6.52 16.57
C VAL A 31 -11.80 6.69 15.32
N TRP A 32 -11.56 7.74 14.53
CA TRP A 32 -12.38 8.10 13.37
C TRP A 32 -11.55 8.21 12.09
N CYS A 33 -12.15 7.80 10.97
CA CYS A 33 -11.63 8.12 9.64
C CYS A 33 -11.73 9.63 9.37
N SER A 34 -10.99 10.14 8.39
CA SER A 34 -10.93 11.58 8.07
C SER A 34 -12.31 12.23 7.83
N SER A 35 -13.25 11.53 7.20
CA SER A 35 -14.61 12.04 6.96
C SER A 35 -15.42 12.16 8.25
N CYS A 36 -15.45 11.10 9.07
CA CYS A 36 -16.18 11.09 10.34
C CYS A 36 -15.55 12.05 11.36
N GLN A 37 -14.22 12.17 11.35
CA GLN A 37 -13.49 13.11 12.18
C GLN A 37 -13.84 14.57 11.86
N ARG A 38 -13.92 14.93 10.56
CA ARG A 38 -14.36 16.26 10.14
C ARG A 38 -15.80 16.53 10.55
N ALA A 39 -16.70 15.59 10.31
CA ALA A 39 -18.10 15.72 10.70
C ALA A 39 -18.26 15.85 12.23
N ALA A 40 -17.44 15.16 13.03
CA ALA A 40 -17.40 15.30 14.48
C ALA A 40 -16.90 16.69 14.90
N ALA A 41 -15.82 17.18 14.27
CA ALA A 41 -15.28 18.51 14.54
C ALA A 41 -16.27 19.63 14.19
N GLU A 42 -17.00 19.51 13.07
CA GLU A 42 -18.08 20.43 12.68
C GLU A 42 -19.21 20.49 13.73
N ARG A 43 -19.43 19.39 14.46
CA ARG A 43 -20.38 19.31 15.58
C ARG A 43 -19.77 19.75 16.91
N GLY A 44 -18.51 20.20 16.94
CA GLY A 44 -17.79 20.55 18.16
C GLY A 44 -17.43 19.35 19.04
N ALA A 45 -17.51 18.12 18.52
CA ALA A 45 -17.13 16.92 19.25
C ALA A 45 -15.61 16.73 19.17
N ALA A 46 -14.99 16.60 20.34
CA ALA A 46 -13.59 16.21 20.46
C ALA A 46 -13.45 14.69 20.41
N GLU A 47 -12.30 14.22 19.92
CA GLU A 47 -11.96 12.80 19.96
C GLU A 47 -11.88 12.33 21.43
N PRO A 48 -12.55 11.22 21.80
CA PRO A 48 -12.48 10.69 23.15
C PRO A 48 -11.07 10.19 23.47
N ALA A 49 -10.36 10.93 24.35
CA ALA A 49 -8.95 10.71 24.65
C ALA A 49 -8.63 9.29 25.14
N GLU A 50 -9.48 8.72 26.00
CA GLU A 50 -9.32 7.36 26.53
C GLU A 50 -9.39 6.30 25.42
N LEU A 51 -10.36 6.43 24.52
CA LEU A 51 -10.54 5.54 23.37
C LEU A 51 -9.36 5.65 22.40
N ALA A 52 -8.89 6.88 22.14
CA ALA A 52 -7.71 7.10 21.32
C ALA A 52 -6.45 6.46 21.95
N ALA A 53 -6.25 6.62 23.26
CA ALA A 53 -5.12 6.02 23.97
C ALA A 53 -5.14 4.49 23.89
N VAL A 54 -6.31 3.87 24.11
CA VAL A 54 -6.47 2.41 23.98
C VAL A 54 -6.18 1.94 22.55
N ALA A 55 -6.72 2.63 21.54
CA ALA A 55 -6.48 2.30 20.14
C ALA A 55 -4.98 2.35 19.79
N VAL A 56 -4.27 3.39 20.24
CA VAL A 56 -2.82 3.51 20.05
C VAL A 56 -2.05 2.41 20.77
N LEU A 57 -2.40 2.09 22.02
CA LEU A 57 -1.75 1.02 22.79
C LEU A 57 -1.91 -0.35 22.11
N LEU A 58 -3.09 -0.66 21.58
CA LEU A 58 -3.34 -1.89 20.82
C LEU A 58 -2.52 -1.91 19.53
N ALA A 59 -2.47 -0.79 18.81
CA ALA A 59 -1.69 -0.67 17.58
C ALA A 59 -0.17 -0.88 17.84
N LEU A 60 0.36 -0.33 18.94
CA LEU A 60 1.74 -0.55 19.37
C LEU A 60 2.01 -2.00 19.75
N ARG A 61 1.09 -2.68 20.44
CA ARG A 61 1.22 -4.11 20.76
C ARG A 61 1.23 -4.98 19.50
N ALA A 62 0.33 -4.71 18.55
CA ALA A 62 0.28 -5.41 17.28
C ALA A 62 1.57 -5.21 16.47
N LEU A 63 2.11 -3.98 16.44
CA LEU A 63 3.38 -3.70 15.79
C LEU A 63 4.55 -4.45 16.44
N LYS A 64 4.65 -4.43 17.77
CA LYS A 64 5.69 -5.17 18.51
C LYS A 64 5.61 -6.68 18.24
N ALA A 65 4.41 -7.24 18.25
CA ALA A 65 4.20 -8.66 17.92
C ALA A 65 4.63 -8.99 16.48
N ALA A 66 4.25 -8.15 15.52
CA ALA A 66 4.60 -8.37 14.12
C ALA A 66 6.11 -8.24 13.86
N VAL A 67 6.80 -7.36 14.59
CA VAL A 67 8.27 -7.26 14.57
C VAL A 67 8.92 -8.50 15.21
N ALA A 68 8.39 -8.99 16.34
CA ALA A 68 8.93 -10.15 17.04
C ALA A 68 8.82 -11.46 16.22
N VAL A 69 7.77 -11.60 15.41
CA VAL A 69 7.56 -12.77 14.53
C VAL A 69 8.42 -12.70 13.26
N ARG A 70 9.04 -11.55 12.95
CA ARG A 70 9.83 -11.41 11.73
C ARG A 70 11.07 -12.30 11.82
N PRO A 71 11.22 -13.32 10.96
CA PRO A 71 12.43 -14.14 10.96
C PRO A 71 13.64 -13.26 10.67
N ALA A 72 14.74 -13.52 11.36
CA ALA A 72 16.02 -12.90 11.06
C ALA A 72 16.32 -13.08 9.56
N PRO A 73 16.90 -12.08 8.87
CA PRO A 73 17.34 -12.29 7.50
C PRO A 73 18.31 -13.47 7.50
N SER A 74 17.91 -14.58 6.90
CA SER A 74 18.82 -15.67 6.62
C SER A 74 19.81 -15.15 5.58
N ASP A 75 21.10 -15.10 5.92
CA ASP A 75 22.20 -14.80 4.99
C ASP A 75 22.32 -15.80 3.83
N THR A 76 21.46 -16.83 3.82
CA THR A 76 21.32 -17.76 2.72
C THR A 76 20.30 -17.22 1.72
N PRO A 77 20.72 -16.73 0.53
CA PRO A 77 19.78 -16.46 -0.53
C PRO A 77 19.03 -17.77 -0.85
N PRO A 78 17.70 -17.73 -1.05
CA PRO A 78 16.99 -18.91 -1.53
C PRO A 78 17.64 -19.31 -2.86
N ALA A 79 18.08 -20.58 -2.96
CA ALA A 79 18.66 -21.13 -4.18
C ALA A 79 17.64 -20.94 -5.31
N ARG A 80 17.84 -19.88 -6.09
CA ARG A 80 16.96 -19.56 -7.20
C ARG A 80 17.17 -20.67 -8.23
N PRO A 81 16.15 -21.49 -8.55
CA PRO A 81 16.32 -22.51 -9.57
C PRO A 81 16.77 -21.81 -10.84
N ASP A 82 17.88 -22.28 -11.41
CA ASP A 82 18.47 -21.69 -12.60
C ASP A 82 17.46 -21.78 -13.75
N ARG A 83 16.76 -20.66 -14.00
CA ARG A 83 15.83 -20.51 -15.12
C ARG A 83 16.62 -20.15 -16.36
N ARG A 84 17.61 -20.97 -16.71
CA ARG A 84 18.26 -20.90 -18.01
C ARG A 84 17.17 -21.11 -19.06
N PRO A 85 16.92 -20.15 -19.96
CA PRO A 85 15.96 -20.34 -21.02
C PRO A 85 16.41 -21.53 -21.88
N THR A 86 15.67 -22.64 -21.86
CA THR A 86 15.91 -23.80 -22.72
C THR A 86 15.59 -23.52 -24.19
N ARG A 87 14.91 -22.41 -24.47
CA ARG A 87 14.51 -22.00 -25.82
C ARG A 87 15.42 -20.86 -26.31
N PRO A 88 16.04 -21.00 -27.49
CA PRO A 88 16.77 -19.91 -28.12
C PRO A 88 15.86 -18.69 -28.31
N ALA A 89 16.39 -17.49 -28.03
CA ALA A 89 15.67 -16.26 -28.31
C ALA A 89 15.38 -16.16 -29.82
N ILE A 90 14.10 -15.97 -30.16
CA ILE A 90 13.66 -15.78 -31.55
C ILE A 90 14.24 -14.44 -32.02
N SER A 91 15.26 -14.47 -32.88
CA SER A 91 15.82 -13.26 -33.46
C SER A 91 14.85 -12.67 -34.49
N SER A 92 14.60 -11.37 -34.40
CA SER A 92 13.68 -10.63 -35.28
C SER A 92 14.26 -10.32 -36.67
N ARG A 93 15.38 -10.96 -37.07
CA ARG A 93 16.00 -10.77 -38.39
C ARG A 93 15.33 -11.65 -39.43
N GLY A 94 14.12 -11.27 -39.83
CA GLY A 94 13.37 -11.96 -40.88
C GLY A 94 12.40 -11.05 -41.64
N ARG A 95 12.62 -9.73 -41.66
CA ARG A 95 11.85 -8.79 -42.48
C ARG A 95 12.75 -8.03 -43.43
N THR A 96 13.26 -8.74 -44.43
CA THR A 96 13.72 -8.17 -45.68
C THR A 96 12.85 -8.75 -46.79
N HIS A 97 11.73 -8.09 -47.09
CA HIS A 97 11.08 -8.22 -48.39
C HIS A 97 11.45 -6.99 -49.22
N PRO A 98 12.16 -7.15 -50.34
CA PRO A 98 12.42 -6.06 -51.28
C PRO A 98 11.21 -5.84 -52.20
N THR A 99 10.74 -4.59 -52.21
CA THR A 99 10.28 -3.73 -53.31
C THR A 99 9.63 -4.34 -54.58
N ALA A 100 8.37 -3.96 -54.86
CA ALA A 100 7.82 -3.55 -56.18
C ALA A 100 6.32 -3.20 -56.03
N ALA A 101 5.86 -1.94 -56.04
CA ALA A 101 5.69 -1.00 -57.17
C ALA A 101 4.53 -1.35 -58.13
N ARG A 102 3.37 -0.67 -58.00
CA ARG A 102 2.84 0.37 -58.94
C ARG A 102 1.30 0.53 -58.85
N THR A 103 0.91 1.78 -58.74
CA THR A 103 -0.42 2.36 -58.96
C THR A 103 -0.92 2.17 -60.40
N ARG A 104 -2.24 2.00 -60.57
CA ARG A 104 -3.01 2.49 -61.73
C ARG A 104 -4.43 2.86 -61.32
N LEU A 105 -4.82 4.11 -61.60
CA LEU A 105 -6.19 4.52 -61.87
C LEU A 105 -6.10 5.59 -62.97
N ALA A 106 -6.88 5.37 -64.04
CA ALA A 106 -6.91 6.06 -65.34
C ALA A 106 -5.75 5.75 -66.31
#